data_AF-A0A0T6ZCG8-F1
#
_entry.id   AF-A0A0T6ZCG8-F1
#
_cell.length_a   1.000
_cell.length_b   1.000
_cell.length_c   1.000
_cell.angle_alpha   90.00
_cell.angle_beta   90.00
_cell.angle_gamma   90.00
#
_symmetry.space_group_name_H-M   'P 1'
#
loop_
_entity.id
_entity.type
_entity.pdbx_description
1 polymer ?
#
loop_
_entity_poly.entity_id
_entity_poly.type
_entity_poly.pdbx_seq_one_letter_code
_entity_poly.pdbx_strand_id
1 'polypeptide(L)'
;MHTPPNLTGHNLCSYEIVVVRRVFEATCSKICILRPGEHADRLAKFILDEFGFGNTDEASLLECALWHETRGIPPEAGRHLVVDMRTAGTRENRDLG
;
A
#
# COMPACT_ATOMS: atom_id res chain seq x y z
N MET A 1 13.18 -18.55 -5.36
CA MET A 1 13.86 -17.38 -5.96
C MET A 1 12.85 -16.74 -6.91
N HIS A 2 12.30 -15.58 -6.55
CA HIS A 2 11.32 -14.89 -7.40
C HIS A 2 12.07 -14.07 -8.45
N THR A 3 11.78 -14.29 -9.72
CA THR A 3 12.31 -13.45 -10.80
C THR A 3 11.59 -12.11 -10.76
N PRO A 4 12.28 -10.98 -10.55
CA PRO A 4 11.61 -9.68 -10.59
C PRO A 4 11.05 -9.42 -11.99
N PRO A 5 9.91 -8.71 -12.10
CA PRO A 5 9.38 -8.27 -13.39
C PRO A 5 10.42 -7.40 -14.12
N ASN A 6 10.29 -7.31 -15.45
CA ASN A 6 11.26 -6.62 -16.32
C ASN A 6 11.41 -5.14 -15.91
N LEU A 7 12.43 -4.81 -15.11
CA LEU A 7 12.79 -3.45 -14.68
C LEU A 7 13.44 -2.61 -15.80
N THR A 8 13.62 -3.22 -16.98
CA THR A 8 14.40 -2.72 -18.13
C THR A 8 13.85 -1.44 -18.78
N GLY A 9 12.66 -0.97 -18.39
CA GLY A 9 12.04 0.26 -18.91
C GLY A 9 12.45 1.56 -18.19
N HIS A 10 13.08 1.46 -17.02
CA HIS A 10 13.47 2.63 -16.22
C HIS A 10 14.98 2.87 -16.34
N ASN A 11 15.42 4.12 -16.48
CA ASN A 11 16.83 4.52 -16.63
C ASN A 11 17.59 4.43 -15.28
N LEU A 12 17.54 3.26 -14.66
CA LEU A 12 18.09 3.01 -13.33
C LEU A 12 19.57 2.61 -13.40
N CYS A 13 20.37 3.14 -12.49
CA CYS A 13 21.73 2.67 -12.27
C CYS A 13 21.74 1.31 -11.56
N SER A 14 22.87 0.59 -11.65
CA SER A 14 23.02 -0.75 -11.06
C SER A 14 22.74 -0.79 -9.56
N TYR A 15 23.06 0.28 -8.83
CA TYR A 15 22.75 0.43 -7.41
C TYR A 15 21.23 0.48 -7.15
N GLU A 16 20.51 1.26 -7.94
CA GLU A 16 19.06 1.46 -7.77
C GLU A 16 18.29 0.17 -8.08
N ILE A 17 18.73 -0.57 -9.10
CA ILE A 17 18.20 -1.91 -9.42
C ILE A 17 18.38 -2.87 -8.23
N VAL A 18 19.50 -2.79 -7.50
CA VAL A 18 19.76 -3.61 -6.31
C VAL A 18 18.82 -3.23 -5.17
N VAL A 19 18.65 -1.92 -4.90
CA VAL A 19 17.74 -1.42 -3.85
C VAL A 19 16.29 -1.84 -4.15
N VAL A 20 15.79 -1.55 -5.35
CA VAL A 20 14.43 -1.90 -5.77
C VAL A 20 14.19 -3.42 -5.67
N ARG A 21 15.16 -4.23 -6.11
CA ARG A 21 15.08 -5.69 -6.01
C ARG A 21 15.03 -6.15 -4.54
N ARG A 22 15.88 -5.62 -3.66
CA ARG A 22 15.89 -5.99 -2.24
C ARG A 22 14.58 -5.66 -1.56
N VAL A 23 14.05 -4.45 -1.79
CA VAL A 23 12.75 -4.02 -1.26
C VAL A 23 11.65 -4.95 -1.77
N PHE A 24 11.64 -5.25 -3.07
CA PHE A 24 10.66 -6.14 -3.67
C PHE A 24 10.70 -7.56 -3.07
N GLU A 25 11.88 -8.15 -2.93
CA GLU A 25 12.06 -9.48 -2.33
C GLU A 25 11.69 -9.51 -0.84
N ALA A 26 12.06 -8.46 -0.09
CA ALA A 26 11.74 -8.33 1.33
C ALA A 26 10.23 -8.17 1.56
N THR A 27 9.56 -7.36 0.73
CA THR A 27 8.11 -7.22 0.75
C THR A 27 7.46 -8.55 0.40
N CYS A 28 7.80 -9.18 -0.73
CA CYS A 28 7.24 -10.49 -1.12
C CYS A 28 7.37 -11.55 -0.02
N SER A 29 8.52 -11.57 0.68
CA SER A 29 8.78 -12.49 1.78
C SER A 29 7.90 -12.22 3.01
N LYS A 30 7.59 -10.95 3.30
CA LYS A 30 6.77 -10.56 4.45
C LYS A 30 5.27 -10.79 4.23
N ILE A 31 4.77 -10.56 3.03
CA ILE A 31 3.33 -10.68 2.71
C ILE A 31 2.97 -11.99 2.00
N CYS A 32 3.91 -12.95 1.92
CA CYS A 32 3.70 -14.25 1.29
C CYS A 32 3.05 -14.15 -0.10
N ILE A 33 3.55 -13.27 -0.98
CA ILE A 33 3.09 -13.23 -2.37
C ILE A 33 3.46 -14.57 -3.02
N LEU A 34 2.49 -15.48 -3.08
CA LEU A 34 2.72 -16.88 -3.43
C LEU A 34 2.90 -17.11 -4.93
N ARG A 35 2.64 -16.11 -5.79
CA ARG A 35 2.80 -16.25 -7.24
C ARG A 35 3.30 -14.98 -7.95
N PRO A 36 4.20 -15.12 -8.94
CA PRO A 36 4.42 -14.07 -9.93
C PRO A 36 3.12 -13.88 -10.71
N GLY A 37 2.52 -12.70 -10.59
CA GLY A 37 1.25 -12.36 -11.21
C GLY A 37 1.04 -10.84 -11.15
N GLU A 38 -0.17 -10.40 -11.47
CA GLU A 38 -0.54 -8.97 -11.52
C GLU A 38 -0.17 -8.20 -10.24
N HIS A 39 -0.21 -8.88 -9.09
CA HIS A 39 0.15 -8.34 -7.79
C HIS A 39 1.64 -7.95 -7.68
N ALA A 40 2.52 -8.82 -8.17
CA ALA A 40 3.96 -8.59 -8.20
C ALA A 40 4.34 -7.46 -9.19
N ASP A 41 3.64 -7.35 -10.32
CA ASP A 41 3.86 -6.27 -11.29
C ASP A 41 3.45 -4.91 -10.70
N ARG A 42 2.30 -4.84 -10.02
CA ARG A 42 1.85 -3.63 -9.33
C ARG A 42 2.82 -3.20 -8.23
N LEU A 43 3.30 -4.14 -7.42
CA LEU A 43 4.27 -3.86 -6.37
C LEU A 43 5.58 -3.30 -6.94
N ALA A 44 6.09 -3.90 -8.01
CA ALA A 44 7.31 -3.41 -8.66
C ALA A 44 7.12 -2.00 -9.23
N LYS A 45 5.98 -1.73 -9.88
CA LYS A 45 5.63 -0.38 -10.37
C LYS A 45 5.54 0.64 -9.25
N PHE A 46 4.91 0.29 -8.13
CA PHE A 46 4.81 1.17 -6.96
C PHE A 46 6.19 1.54 -6.41
N ILE A 47 7.07 0.55 -6.23
CA ILE A 47 8.43 0.81 -5.73
C ILE A 47 9.20 1.70 -6.71
N LEU A 48 9.05 1.49 -8.03
CA LEU A 48 9.68 2.32 -9.05
C LEU A 48 9.18 3.76 -9.08
N ASP A 49 7.88 3.95 -8.89
CA ASP A 49 7.24 5.27 -8.84
C ASP A 49 7.73 6.06 -7.63
N GLU A 50 7.68 5.46 -6.43
CA GLU A 50 8.22 6.05 -5.19
C GLU A 50 9.70 6.42 -5.34
N PHE A 51 10.48 5.54 -5.97
CA PHE A 51 11.88 5.79 -6.25
C PHE A 51 12.06 7.00 -7.18
N GLY A 52 11.23 7.11 -8.23
CA GLY A 52 11.20 8.25 -9.15
C GLY A 52 10.79 9.57 -8.49
N PHE A 53 9.99 9.53 -7.43
CA PHE A 53 9.64 10.70 -6.61
C PHE A 53 10.77 11.16 -5.67
N GLY A 54 11.89 10.41 -5.61
CA GLY A 54 13.07 10.74 -4.81
C GLY A 54 13.17 9.95 -3.51
N ASN A 55 12.29 8.98 -3.27
CA ASN A 55 12.40 8.05 -2.14
C ASN A 55 13.45 6.99 -2.47
N THR A 56 14.71 7.25 -2.12
CA THR A 56 15.86 6.37 -2.44
C THR A 56 16.33 5.52 -1.25
N ASP A 57 15.76 5.75 -0.07
CA ASP A 57 16.10 5.04 1.15
C ASP A 57 15.43 3.65 1.18
N GLU A 58 16.23 2.60 1.34
CA GLU A 58 15.77 1.20 1.29
C GLU A 58 14.71 0.91 2.37
N ALA A 59 14.90 1.45 3.58
CA ALA A 59 13.98 1.21 4.70
C ALA A 59 12.65 1.93 4.50
N SER A 60 12.70 3.17 4.01
CA SER A 60 11.53 3.99 3.72
C SER A 60 10.70 3.40 2.58
N LEU A 61 11.34 2.94 1.50
CA LEU A 61 10.67 2.23 0.40
C LEU A 61 10.01 0.93 0.87
N LEU A 62 10.69 0.17 1.74
CA LEU A 62 10.14 -1.05 2.31
C LEU A 62 8.92 -0.77 3.18
N GLU A 63 8.96 0.27 4.01
CA GLU A 63 7.82 0.67 4.84
C GLU A 63 6.63 1.11 3.96
N CYS A 64 6.86 1.96 2.95
CA CYS A 64 5.84 2.37 1.99
C CYS A 64 5.22 1.17 1.27
N ALA A 65 6.05 0.25 0.76
CA ALA A 65 5.60 -0.94 0.05
C ALA A 65 4.77 -1.86 0.95
N LEU A 66 5.21 -2.11 2.18
CA LEU A 66 4.45 -2.90 3.15
C LEU A 66 3.14 -2.22 3.54
N TRP A 67 3.14 -0.90 3.70
CA TRP A 67 1.95 -0.14 4.04
C TRP A 67 0.93 -0.15 2.89
N HIS A 68 1.38 0.01 1.65
CA HIS A 68 0.54 -0.12 0.46
C HIS A 68 -0.13 -1.51 0.40
N GLU A 69 0.64 -2.56 0.64
CA GLU A 69 0.15 -3.94 0.56
C GLU A 69 -0.74 -4.34 1.74
N THR A 70 -0.44 -3.87 2.95
CA THR A 70 -1.24 -4.16 4.15
C THR A 70 -2.54 -3.36 4.20
N ARG A 71 -2.60 -2.17 3.58
CA ARG A 71 -3.84 -1.39 3.42
C ARG A 71 -4.65 -1.79 2.18
N GLY A 72 -4.03 -2.50 1.24
CA GLY A 72 -4.69 -3.12 0.07
C GLY A 72 -5.67 -4.24 0.42
N ILE A 73 -5.77 -4.64 1.70
CA ILE A 73 -6.85 -5.49 2.21
C ILE A 73 -7.80 -4.63 3.06
N PRO A 74 -8.92 -4.13 2.52
CA PRO A 74 -10.16 -4.21 3.28
C PRO A 74 -10.57 -5.69 3.30
N PRO A 75 -10.52 -6.40 4.44
CA PRO A 75 -11.33 -7.59 4.58
C PRO A 75 -12.74 -7.05 4.60
N GLU A 76 -13.44 -7.27 3.48
CA GLU A 76 -14.80 -6.81 3.30
C GLU A 76 -14.87 -5.29 3.10
N ALA A 77 -15.25 -4.90 1.89
CA ALA A 77 -16.27 -3.88 1.76
C ALA A 77 -17.55 -4.41 2.46
N GLY A 78 -17.50 -4.46 3.79
CA GLY A 78 -18.65 -4.29 4.64
C GLY A 78 -19.22 -2.95 4.22
N ARG A 79 -20.23 -3.02 3.37
CA ARG A 79 -21.45 -2.23 3.48
C ARG A 79 -21.22 -0.94 4.23
N HIS A 80 -21.03 0.14 3.47
CA HIS A 80 -21.87 1.32 3.62
C HIS A 80 -22.38 1.54 5.05
N LEU A 81 -21.49 1.95 5.95
CA LEU A 81 -21.87 2.68 7.16
C LEU A 81 -20.96 3.90 7.19
N VAL A 82 -21.26 4.79 6.24
CA VAL A 82 -21.08 6.22 6.48
C VAL A 82 -21.67 6.51 7.85
N VAL A 83 -20.82 7.06 8.70
CA VAL A 83 -21.14 7.43 10.07
C VAL A 83 -22.31 8.42 10.01
N ASP A 84 -23.51 8.00 10.42
CA ASP A 84 -24.58 8.96 10.69
C ASP A 84 -24.23 9.66 12.01
N MET A 85 -23.41 10.69 11.89
CA MET A 85 -23.09 11.61 12.96
C MET A 85 -24.20 12.66 13.05
N ARG A 86 -25.39 12.28 13.53
CA ARG A 86 -26.30 13.25 14.15
C ARG A 86 -27.35 12.61 15.08
N THR A 87 -26.94 12.25 16.30
CA THR A 87 -27.86 12.33 17.44
C THR A 87 -27.35 13.37 18.42
N ALA A 88 -27.77 14.61 18.19
CA ALA A 88 -27.74 15.70 19.15
C ALA A 88 -29.12 16.39 19.04
N GLY A 89 -29.92 16.57 20.07
CA GLY A 89 -29.76 16.24 21.48
C GLY A 89 -31.11 16.39 22.16
N THR A 90 -31.23 15.73 23.30
CA THR A 90 -32.30 15.87 24.28
C THR A 90 -32.42 17.32 24.75
N ARG A 91 -33.62 17.91 24.63
CA ARG A 91 -34.17 19.00 25.46
C ARG A 91 -35.69 18.81 25.44
N GLU A 92 -36.27 17.99 26.31
CA GLU A 92 -36.70 18.35 27.67
C GLU A 92 -37.45 19.70 27.76
N ASN A 93 -38.71 19.57 28.21
CA ASN A 93 -39.49 20.44 29.09
C ASN A 93 -40.63 21.32 28.53
N ARG A 94 -41.79 21.10 29.17
CA ARG A 94 -42.87 22.01 29.59
C ARG A 94 -44.06 22.20 28.66
N ASP A 95 -45.09 21.40 28.94
CA ASP A 95 -46.33 21.85 29.61
C ASP A 95 -46.76 23.31 29.36
N LEU A 96 -47.96 23.49 28.79
CA LEU A 96 -49.08 24.30 29.32
C LEU A 96 -50.02 24.74 28.18
N GLY A 97 -51.32 24.44 28.33
CA GLY A 97 -52.41 25.13 27.64
C GLY A 97 -53.47 24.23 27.03
#